data_AF-A0A316S2U5-F1
#
_entry.id   AF-A0A316S2U5-F1
#
_cell.length_a   1.000
_cell.length_b   1.000
_cell.length_c   1.000
_cell.angle_alpha   90.00
_cell.angle_beta   90.00
_cell.angle_gamma   90.00
#
_symmetry.space_group_name_H-M   'P 1'
#
loop_
_entity.id
_entity.type
_entity.pdbx_description
1 polymer ?
#
loop_
_entity_poly.entity_id
_entity_poly.type
_entity_poly.pdbx_seq_one_letter_code
_entity_poly.pdbx_strand_id
1 'polypeptide(L)'
;MPENDALQGKRFAKNDEGFFCAHCGKWVPPLGYSSRNHCPFCLWSLHVDINPGDRANPCGGALEPISCEPDARRGYIIVHRCRSCGEICRCRAALKAKEQPDDLDLLIKLTAAGRTPRGKR
;
A
#
# COMPACT_ATOMS: atom_id res chain seq x y z
N MET A 1 -41.55 -6.45 -14.15
CA MET A 1 -40.10 -6.65 -14.39
C MET A 1 -39.42 -5.29 -14.35
N PRO A 2 -38.66 -4.95 -13.30
CA PRO A 2 -37.57 -4.00 -13.44
C PRO A 2 -36.29 -4.80 -13.64
N GLU A 3 -35.83 -4.87 -14.88
CA GLU A 3 -34.43 -5.13 -15.19
C GLU A 3 -33.69 -3.80 -15.09
N ASN A 4 -32.63 -3.72 -14.28
CA ASN A 4 -31.30 -3.26 -14.70
C ASN A 4 -30.43 -2.67 -13.58
N ASP A 5 -29.17 -3.10 -13.64
CA ASP A 5 -27.96 -2.34 -13.32
C ASP A 5 -27.49 -2.25 -11.86
N ALA A 6 -27.43 -3.38 -11.17
CA ALA A 6 -26.67 -3.50 -9.92
C ALA A 6 -25.33 -4.21 -10.16
N LEU A 7 -24.45 -3.65 -11.02
CA LEU A 7 -23.00 -3.97 -11.06
C LEU A 7 -22.22 -2.98 -11.94
N GLN A 8 -22.48 -1.67 -11.83
CA GLN A 8 -21.56 -0.67 -12.39
C GLN A 8 -20.24 -0.70 -11.63
N GLY A 9 -19.18 -0.99 -12.38
CA GLY A 9 -17.92 -1.52 -11.89
C GLY A 9 -17.20 -0.67 -10.85
N LYS A 10 -16.50 -1.37 -9.96
CA LYS A 10 -15.52 -0.83 -9.00
C LYS A 10 -14.47 0.00 -9.75
N ARG A 11 -14.74 1.30 -9.91
CA ARG A 11 -13.80 2.26 -10.47
C ARG A 11 -12.73 2.50 -9.42
N PHE A 12 -11.54 1.93 -9.64
CA PHE A 12 -10.34 2.36 -8.94
C PHE A 12 -10.19 3.87 -9.14
N ALA A 13 -10.32 4.64 -8.07
CA ALA A 13 -10.07 6.07 -8.12
C ALA A 13 -8.55 6.28 -8.06
N LYS A 14 -7.95 6.85 -9.10
CA LYS A 14 -6.53 7.25 -9.05
C LYS A 14 -6.41 8.43 -8.11
N ASN A 15 -6.18 8.14 -6.84
CA ASN A 15 -5.85 9.16 -5.85
C ASN A 15 -4.32 9.26 -5.79
N ASP A 16 -3.78 10.18 -6.57
CA ASP A 16 -2.34 10.48 -6.63
C ASP A 16 -2.13 11.90 -6.15
N GLU A 17 -2.74 12.24 -5.02
CA GLU A 17 -2.47 13.46 -4.27
C GLU A 17 -1.29 13.19 -3.33
N GLY A 18 -0.36 14.15 -3.24
CA GLY A 18 0.70 14.07 -2.23
C GLY A 18 0.12 14.06 -0.82
N PHE A 19 0.83 13.44 0.13
CA PHE A 19 0.36 13.30 1.51
C PHE A 19 1.51 13.42 2.51
N PHE A 20 1.16 13.77 3.75
CA PHE A 20 2.06 13.66 4.90
C PHE A 20 1.96 12.27 5.50
N CYS A 21 3.10 11.60 5.70
CA CYS A 21 3.13 10.30 6.33
C CYS A 21 2.68 10.39 7.80
N ALA A 22 1.62 9.67 8.17
CA ALA A 22 1.12 9.63 9.54
C ALA A 22 2.11 9.03 10.57
N HIS A 23 3.12 8.28 10.11
CA HIS A 23 4.11 7.65 10.99
C HIS A 23 5.38 8.51 11.18
N CYS A 24 5.97 9.04 10.10
CA CYS A 24 7.23 9.79 10.17
C CYS A 24 7.11 11.29 9.90
N GLY A 25 5.91 11.79 9.57
CA GLY A 25 5.65 13.20 9.30
C GLY A 25 6.22 13.75 7.98
N LYS A 26 6.97 12.96 7.21
CA LYS A 26 7.56 13.41 5.94
C LYS A 26 6.49 13.64 4.88
N TRP A 27 6.69 14.70 4.08
CA TRP A 27 5.90 14.96 2.88
C TRP A 27 6.28 13.99 1.75
N VAL A 28 5.26 13.36 1.17
CA VAL A 28 5.37 12.45 0.03
C VAL A 28 4.65 13.10 -1.15
N PRO A 29 5.37 13.48 -2.22
CA PRO A 29 4.76 14.06 -3.41
C PRO A 29 3.98 12.98 -4.18
N PRO A 30 3.07 13.39 -5.06
CA PRO A 30 2.39 12.48 -5.96
C PRO A 30 3.40 11.76 -6.86
N LEU A 31 3.12 10.51 -7.20
CA LEU A 31 4.02 9.63 -7.94
C LEU A 31 3.88 9.80 -9.47
N GLY A 32 2.79 10.36 -9.95
CA GLY A 32 2.51 10.74 -11.33
C GLY A 32 1.94 9.62 -12.19
N TYR A 33 2.43 8.38 -12.03
CA TYR A 33 2.01 7.24 -12.87
C TYR A 33 1.11 6.22 -12.15
N SER A 34 1.05 6.24 -10.81
CA SER A 34 0.24 5.33 -10.00
C SER A 34 -0.08 5.99 -8.66
N SER A 35 -1.04 5.48 -7.89
CA SER A 35 -1.31 5.94 -6.53
C SER A 35 -0.26 5.39 -5.58
N ARG A 36 0.40 6.28 -4.83
CA ARG A 36 1.33 5.90 -3.77
C ARG A 36 0.60 5.83 -2.44
N ASN A 37 0.55 4.64 -1.85
CA ASN A 37 -0.21 4.38 -0.63
C ASN A 37 0.67 4.21 0.60
N HIS A 38 2.00 4.18 0.45
CA HIS A 38 2.96 4.07 1.54
C HIS A 38 4.04 5.15 1.43
N CYS A 39 4.65 5.48 2.57
CA CYS A 39 5.76 6.41 2.62
C CYS A 39 7.04 5.76 2.06
N PRO A 40 7.78 6.40 1.13
CA PRO A 40 9.01 5.81 0.58
C PRO A 40 10.14 5.71 1.62
N PHE A 41 10.07 6.50 2.70
CA PHE A 41 11.13 6.59 3.72
C PHE A 41 10.98 5.63 4.89
N CYS A 42 9.76 5.19 5.20
CA CYS A 42 9.52 4.26 6.31
C CYS A 42 8.67 3.07 5.91
N LEU A 43 8.14 3.05 4.68
CA LEU A 43 7.27 2.02 4.13
C LEU A 43 5.94 1.85 4.88
N TRP A 44 5.61 2.69 5.85
CA TRP A 44 4.31 2.68 6.51
C TRP A 44 3.22 3.21 5.59
N SER A 45 2.04 2.62 5.71
CA SER A 45 0.82 3.02 5.02
C SER A 45 -0.29 3.37 6.04
N LEU A 46 -1.47 3.75 5.56
CA LEU A 46 -2.64 4.03 6.38
C LEU A 46 -3.83 3.22 5.89
N HIS A 47 -4.56 2.60 6.82
CA HIS A 47 -5.69 1.74 6.51
C HIS A 47 -6.95 2.57 6.24
N VAL A 48 -6.93 3.30 5.14
CA VAL A 48 -8.04 4.16 4.69
C VAL A 48 -8.79 3.58 3.51
N ASP A 49 -8.27 2.57 2.80
CA ASP A 49 -8.93 2.00 1.63
C ASP A 49 -9.67 0.70 1.97
N ILE A 50 -10.93 0.56 1.53
CA ILE A 50 -11.65 -0.74 1.46
C ILE A 50 -11.38 -1.37 0.09
N ASN A 51 -11.52 -0.56 -0.97
CA ASN A 51 -11.02 -0.81 -2.31
C ASN A 51 -9.93 0.22 -2.61
N PRO A 52 -8.90 -0.11 -3.42
CA PRO A 52 -7.80 0.80 -3.67
C PRO A 52 -8.28 2.17 -4.19
N GLY A 53 -7.94 3.23 -3.45
CA GLY A 53 -8.27 4.61 -3.78
C GLY A 53 -9.65 5.11 -3.31
N ASP A 54 -10.48 4.28 -2.68
CA ASP A 54 -11.82 4.72 -2.21
C ASP A 54 -11.79 5.52 -0.91
N ARG A 55 -10.69 5.47 -0.14
CA ARG A 55 -10.55 6.10 1.18
C ARG A 55 -11.76 5.86 2.12
N ALA A 56 -12.47 4.75 1.94
CA ALA A 56 -13.74 4.46 2.62
C ALA A 56 -13.59 3.62 3.90
N ASN A 57 -12.37 3.24 4.28
CA ASN A 57 -12.12 2.36 5.41
C ASN A 57 -12.19 3.13 6.73
N PRO A 58 -13.14 2.80 7.61
CA PRO A 58 -13.30 3.50 8.88
C PRO A 58 -12.20 3.17 9.89
N CYS A 59 -11.32 2.19 9.60
CA CYS A 59 -10.25 1.79 10.51
C CYS A 59 -9.26 2.93 10.77
N GLY A 60 -8.77 3.58 9.70
CA GLY A 60 -7.77 4.65 9.79
C GLY A 60 -6.45 4.24 10.48
N GLY A 61 -6.25 2.94 10.74
CA GLY A 61 -5.11 2.45 11.50
C GLY A 61 -3.81 2.51 10.71
N ALA A 62 -2.68 2.70 11.40
CA ALA A 62 -1.38 2.65 10.76
C ALA A 62 -1.07 1.22 10.27
N LEU A 63 -0.66 1.10 9.01
CA LEU A 63 -0.25 -0.14 8.37
C LEU A 63 1.26 -0.30 8.52
N GLU A 64 1.66 -1.19 9.42
CA GLU A 64 3.05 -1.52 9.72
C GLU A 64 3.62 -2.44 8.65
N PRO A 65 4.75 -2.12 8.00
CA PRO A 65 5.40 -3.03 7.08
C PRO A 65 6.05 -4.19 7.86
N ILE A 66 5.52 -5.41 7.71
CA ILE A 66 5.96 -6.58 8.47
C ILE A 66 6.89 -7.50 7.68
N SER A 67 6.79 -7.51 6.35
CA SER A 67 7.65 -8.29 5.49
C SER A 67 7.64 -7.73 4.07
N CYS A 68 8.60 -8.17 3.26
CA CYS A 68 8.65 -7.84 1.84
C CYS A 68 8.97 -9.10 1.02
N GLU A 69 8.37 -9.22 -0.16
CA GLU A 69 8.56 -10.35 -1.06
C GLU A 69 8.98 -9.86 -2.45
N PRO A 70 10.06 -10.39 -3.05
CA PRO A 70 10.39 -10.09 -4.43
C PRO A 70 9.42 -10.80 -5.39
N ASP A 71 8.97 -10.08 -6.41
CA ASP A 71 8.09 -10.54 -7.49
C ASP A 71 8.76 -10.22 -8.84
N ALA A 72 8.94 -11.25 -9.67
CA ALA A 72 9.67 -11.14 -10.94
C ALA A 72 9.05 -10.13 -11.93
N ARG A 73 7.74 -9.87 -11.85
CA ARG A 73 7.02 -8.96 -12.75
C ARG A 73 6.78 -7.59 -12.12
N ARG A 74 6.56 -7.55 -10.81
CA ARG A 74 6.10 -6.37 -10.07
C ARG A 74 7.20 -5.69 -9.26
N GLY A 75 8.36 -6.31 -9.07
CA GLY A 75 9.46 -5.75 -8.28
C GLY A 75 9.39 -6.26 -6.85
N TYR A 76 9.09 -5.40 -5.88
CA TYR A 76 8.90 -5.82 -4.49
C TYR A 76 7.45 -5.64 -4.06
N ILE A 77 6.93 -6.58 -3.29
CA ILE A 77 5.61 -6.55 -2.68
C ILE A 77 5.80 -6.41 -1.18
N ILE A 78 5.39 -5.27 -0.63
CA ILE A 78 5.43 -4.98 0.78
C ILE A 78 4.15 -5.57 1.40
N VAL A 79 4.32 -6.31 2.48
CA VAL A 79 3.23 -6.85 3.28
C VAL A 79 3.08 -5.99 4.51
N HIS A 80 1.89 -5.46 4.70
CA HIS A 80 1.53 -4.61 5.82
C HIS A 80 0.57 -5.30 6.76
N ARG A 81 0.65 -4.97 8.05
CA ARG A 81 -0.33 -5.33 9.06
C ARG A 81 -0.93 -4.09 9.68
N CYS A 82 -2.25 -4.01 9.71
CA CYS A 82 -2.91 -2.92 10.42
C CYS A 82 -2.71 -3.08 11.93
N ARG A 83 -2.18 -2.05 12.58
CA ARG A 83 -2.01 -2.04 14.05
C ARG A 83 -3.32 -2.01 14.80
N SER A 84 -4.40 -1.52 14.19
CA SER A 84 -5.70 -1.35 14.85
C SER A 84 -6.60 -2.58 14.71
N CYS A 85 -6.75 -3.14 13.50
CA CYS A 85 -7.64 -4.28 13.26
C CYS A 85 -6.90 -5.61 12.95
N GLY A 86 -5.58 -5.57 12.70
CA GLY A 86 -4.79 -6.75 12.39
C GLY A 86 -4.84 -7.22 10.93
N GLU A 87 -5.63 -6.58 10.07
CA GLU A 87 -5.77 -6.91 8.65
C GLU A 87 -4.42 -6.89 7.91
N ILE A 88 -4.24 -7.81 6.96
CA ILE A 88 -3.01 -7.90 6.16
C ILE A 88 -3.24 -7.34 4.77
N CYS A 89 -2.49 -6.29 4.43
CA CYS A 89 -2.56 -5.65 3.13
C CYS A 89 -1.26 -5.86 2.36
N ARG A 90 -1.33 -5.84 1.02
CA ARG A 90 -0.17 -6.02 0.15
C ARG A 90 -0.08 -4.87 -0.84
N CYS A 91 1.04 -4.15 -0.80
CA CYS A 91 1.28 -2.98 -1.64
C CYS A 91 2.51 -3.22 -2.52
N ARG A 92 2.47 -2.71 -3.75
CA ARG A 92 3.63 -2.78 -4.66
C ARG A 92 4.61 -1.66 -4.34
N ALA A 93 5.89 -1.98 -4.23
CA ALA A 93 6.94 -1.00 -4.09
C ALA A 93 7.13 -0.17 -5.38
N ALA A 94 7.38 1.12 -5.21
CA ALA A 94 7.66 2.12 -6.23
C ALA A 94 9.17 2.43 -6.34
N LEU A 95 10.00 1.39 -6.51
CA LEU A 95 11.46 1.54 -6.70
C LEU A 95 11.85 2.32 -7.96
N LYS A 96 11.01 2.29 -9.00
CA LYS A 96 11.26 2.98 -10.27
C LYS A 96 10.70 4.40 -10.30
N ALA A 97 10.25 4.92 -9.16
CA ALA A 97 9.80 6.30 -9.08
C ALA A 97 10.97 7.24 -9.42
N LYS A 98 10.72 8.22 -10.30
CA LYS A 98 11.72 9.27 -10.60
C LYS A 98 11.97 10.16 -9.37
N GLU A 99 10.92 10.38 -8.59
CA GLU A 99 10.96 11.22 -7.39
C GLU A 99 10.64 10.38 -6.15
N GLN A 100 11.51 10.48 -5.15
CA GLN A 100 11.44 9.72 -3.89
C GLN A 100 11.12 8.23 -4.12
N PRO A 101 12.01 7.46 -4.78
CA PRO A 101 11.87 6.01 -4.85
C PRO A 101 11.84 5.41 -3.45
N ASP A 102 11.19 4.25 -3.33
CA ASP A 102 11.18 3.53 -2.06
C ASP A 102 12.61 3.18 -1.62
N ASP A 103 12.85 3.27 -0.31
CA ASP A 103 14.14 2.92 0.27
C ASP A 103 14.43 1.42 0.08
N LEU A 104 15.41 1.12 -0.77
CA LEU A 104 15.79 -0.24 -1.13
C LEU A 104 16.37 -1.00 0.07
N ASP A 105 17.10 -0.34 0.96
CA ASP A 105 17.70 -0.98 2.13
C ASP A 105 16.61 -1.43 3.11
N LEU A 106 15.55 -0.63 3.27
CA LEU A 106 14.39 -1.03 4.07
C LEU A 106 13.65 -2.22 3.45
N LEU A 107 13.46 -2.23 2.13
CA LEU A 107 12.83 -3.36 1.43
C LEU A 107 13.65 -4.64 1.63
N ILE A 108 14.97 -4.59 1.44
CA ILE A 108 15.86 -5.74 1.63
C ILE A 108 15.82 -6.21 3.09
N LYS A 109 15.88 -5.29 4.07
CA LYS A 109 15.74 -5.65 5.49
C LYS A 109 14.44 -6.39 5.77
N LEU A 110 13.32 -5.94 5.19
CA LEU A 110 12.02 -6.60 5.33
C LEU A 110 11.93 -7.96 4.64
N THR A 111 12.72 -8.22 3.60
CA THR A 111 12.83 -9.57 3.01
C THR A 111 13.57 -10.53 3.95
N ALA A 112 14.58 -10.05 4.68
CA ALA A 112 15.36 -10.86 5.62
C ALA A 112 14.63 -11.06 6.97
N ALA A 113 13.79 -10.10 7.36
CA ALA A 113 13.11 -10.10 8.66
C ALA A 113 11.85 -10.99 8.72
N GLY A 114 11.23 -11.34 7.58
CA GLY A 114 9.85 -11.82 7.55
C GLY A 114 9.64 -13.31 7.23
N ARG A 115 9.36 -14.12 8.26
CA ARG A 115 8.51 -15.32 8.15
C ARG A 115 7.09 -14.88 7.79
N THR A 116 6.66 -15.07 6.56
CA THR A 116 5.25 -14.89 6.19
C THR A 116 4.40 -16.03 6.75
N PRO A 117 3.24 -15.77 7.38
CA PRO A 117 2.20 -16.77 7.49
C PRO A 117 1.82 -17.13 6.05
N ARG A 118 2.01 -18.40 5.64
CA ARG A 118 1.62 -18.86 4.31
C ARG A 118 0.15 -18.52 4.10
N GLY A 119 -0.13 -17.55 3.24
CA GLY A 119 -1.46 -17.38 2.65
C GLY A 119 -1.79 -18.70 1.96
N LYS A 120 -2.88 -19.35 2.40
CA LYS A 120 -3.39 -20.55 1.76
C LYS A 120 -3.62 -20.25 0.28
N ARG A 121 -2.98 -21.05 -0.57
CA ARG A 121 -3.31 -21.15 -1.99
C ARG A 121 -4.73 -21.68 -2.16
#